data_AF-A0AAJ4UUZ4-F1
#
_entry.id   AF-A0AAJ4UUZ4-F1
#
_cell.length_a   1.000
_cell.length_b   1.000
_cell.length_c   1.000
_cell.angle_alpha   90.00
_cell.angle_beta   90.00
_cell.angle_gamma   90.00
#
_symmetry.space_group_name_H-M   'P 1'
#
loop_
_entity.id
_entity.type
_entity.pdbx_description
1 polymer ?
#
loop_
_entity_poly.entity_id
_entity_poly.type
_entity_poly.pdbx_seq_one_letter_code
_entity_poly.pdbx_strand_id
1 'polypeptide(L)'
;MTPLDFEAARDGGGDSWERSDPDAATIARMHYDEWCVRLADADESHVVTLRHEGSSYVGECDCDGFKFHSGPCAHLCTLRKAEFIDATDVRGERVRLADDAETADHHVERAMADGGTEVRR
;
A
#
# COMPACT_ATOMS: atom_id res chain seq x y z
N MET A 1 -9.70 1.41 6.12
CA MET A 1 -8.34 0.86 6.27
C MET A 1 -8.20 0.21 7.63
N THR A 2 -7.54 -0.93 7.66
CA THR A 2 -7.36 -1.76 8.86
C THR A 2 -5.93 -1.60 9.38
N PRO A 3 -5.70 -1.52 10.70
CA PRO A 3 -4.36 -1.57 11.28
C PRO A 3 -3.65 -2.88 10.93
N LEU A 4 -2.38 -2.81 10.55
CA LEU A 4 -1.58 -3.95 10.13
C LEU A 4 -0.37 -4.12 11.04
N ASP A 5 -0.17 -5.36 11.50
CA ASP A 5 0.99 -5.75 12.30
C ASP A 5 1.93 -6.61 11.45
N PHE A 6 2.88 -5.94 10.79
CA PHE A 6 3.89 -6.60 9.96
C PHE A 6 4.94 -7.34 10.78
N GLU A 7 5.17 -6.95 12.03
CA GLU A 7 6.11 -7.62 12.92
C GLU A 7 5.54 -8.96 13.36
N ALA A 8 4.27 -9.00 13.76
CA ALA A 8 3.57 -10.26 14.04
C ALA A 8 3.51 -11.17 12.81
N ALA A 9 3.33 -10.62 11.60
CA ALA A 9 3.35 -11.41 10.38
C ALA A 9 4.74 -12.00 10.07
N ARG A 10 5.82 -11.23 10.30
CA ARG A 10 7.21 -11.68 10.18
C ARG A 10 7.52 -12.78 11.19
N ASP A 11 7.20 -12.54 12.45
CA ASP A 11 7.62 -13.38 13.58
C ASP A 11 6.72 -14.62 13.74
N GLY A 12 5.49 -14.57 13.22
CA GLY A 12 4.53 -15.66 13.25
C GLY A 12 4.84 -16.82 12.29
N GLY A 13 5.81 -16.66 11.38
CA GLY A 13 6.23 -17.71 10.44
C GLY A 13 5.13 -18.15 9.47
N GLY A 14 4.26 -17.22 9.06
CA GLY A 14 3.17 -17.52 8.14
C GLY A 14 3.56 -17.37 6.67
N ASP A 15 2.90 -18.14 5.80
CA ASP A 15 3.12 -18.15 4.34
C ASP A 15 3.05 -16.76 3.70
N SER A 16 2.21 -15.86 4.23
CA SER A 16 2.09 -14.49 3.72
C SER A 16 3.43 -13.75 3.74
N TRP A 17 4.19 -13.86 4.83
CA TRP A 17 5.48 -13.18 4.93
C TRP A 17 6.54 -13.90 4.09
N GLU A 18 6.56 -15.23 4.09
CA GLU A 18 7.57 -16.02 3.37
C GLU A 18 7.45 -15.87 1.85
N ARG A 19 6.23 -15.89 1.31
CA ARG A 19 5.97 -15.74 -0.14
C ARG A 19 6.15 -14.30 -0.65
N SER A 20 6.31 -13.33 0.25
CA SER A 20 6.51 -11.94 -0.13
C SER A 20 7.95 -11.70 -0.56
N ASP A 21 8.18 -11.66 -1.87
CA ASP A 21 9.46 -11.34 -2.48
C ASP A 21 9.34 -10.08 -3.35
N PRO A 22 9.82 -8.91 -2.89
CA PRO A 22 9.72 -7.67 -3.64
C PRO A 22 10.60 -7.64 -4.90
N ASP A 23 11.71 -8.40 -4.96
CA ASP A 23 12.59 -8.42 -6.13
C ASP A 23 12.00 -9.22 -7.29
N ALA A 24 11.15 -10.21 -6.98
CA ALA A 24 10.48 -11.05 -7.96
C ALA A 24 9.03 -10.60 -8.26
N ALA A 25 8.45 -9.73 -7.42
CA ALA A 25 7.10 -9.20 -7.60
C ALA A 25 7.03 -8.10 -8.67
N THR A 26 5.84 -7.94 -9.26
CA THR A 26 5.51 -6.72 -10.02
C THR A 26 4.84 -5.73 -9.07
N ILE A 27 5.42 -4.54 -8.92
CA ILE A 27 4.88 -3.46 -8.08
C ILE A 27 4.69 -2.23 -8.96
N ALA A 28 3.46 -1.74 -9.09
CA ALA A 28 3.16 -0.54 -9.85
C ALA A 28 2.38 0.46 -9.01
N ARG A 29 2.89 1.69 -8.88
CA ARG A 29 2.14 2.75 -8.21
C ARG A 29 0.97 3.21 -9.08
N MET A 30 -0.23 3.22 -8.50
CA MET A 30 -1.49 3.66 -9.14
C MET A 30 -1.88 5.06 -8.65
N HIS A 31 -1.68 5.32 -7.37
CA HIS A 31 -1.99 6.57 -6.68
C HIS A 31 -0.95 6.84 -5.58
N TYR A 32 -1.05 7.95 -4.83
CA TYR A 32 -0.08 8.28 -3.78
C TYR A 32 0.06 7.16 -2.72
N ASP A 33 -1.06 6.50 -2.38
CA ASP A 33 -1.16 5.43 -1.39
C ASP A 33 -1.61 4.08 -1.97
N GLU A 34 -1.90 4.02 -3.27
CA GLU A 34 -2.45 2.85 -3.94
C GLU A 34 -1.46 2.22 -4.93
N TRP A 35 -1.39 0.90 -4.90
CA TRP A 35 -0.44 0.09 -5.64
C TRP A 35 -1.14 -1.11 -6.28
N CYS A 36 -0.70 -1.49 -7.47
CA CYS A 36 -1.04 -2.76 -8.09
C CYS A 36 0.14 -3.71 -7.85
N VAL A 37 -0.10 -4.83 -7.16
CA VAL A 37 0.93 -5.79 -6.75
C VAL A 37 0.58 -7.17 -7.29
N ARG A 38 1.56 -7.80 -7.95
CA ARG A 38 1.49 -9.21 -8.37
C ARG A 38 2.68 -9.96 -7.81
N LEU A 39 2.41 -11.03 -7.07
CA LEU A 39 3.46 -11.89 -6.51
C LEU A 39 4.10 -12.73 -7.61
N ALA A 40 5.33 -13.19 -7.39
CA ALA A 40 6.05 -14.03 -8.35
C ALA A 40 5.35 -15.38 -8.62
N ASP A 41 4.67 -15.91 -7.60
CA ASP A 41 3.97 -17.20 -7.63
C ASP A 41 2.44 -17.03 -7.83
N ALA A 42 2.01 -15.89 -8.38
CA ALA A 42 0.60 -15.63 -8.66
C ALA A 42 0.42 -14.97 -10.04
N ASP A 43 -0.60 -15.41 -10.77
CA ASP A 43 -0.99 -14.81 -12.05
C ASP A 43 -1.80 -13.52 -11.86
N GLU A 44 -2.55 -13.41 -10.76
CA GLU A 44 -3.44 -12.29 -10.49
C GLU A 44 -2.72 -11.14 -9.78
N SER A 45 -2.97 -9.92 -10.25
CA SER A 45 -2.58 -8.69 -9.56
C SER A 45 -3.71 -8.20 -8.67
N HIS A 46 -3.37 -7.62 -7.53
CA HIS A 46 -4.33 -7.00 -6.62
C HIS A 46 -4.00 -5.54 -6.34
N VAL A 47 -5.04 -4.75 -6.16
CA VAL A 47 -4.97 -3.38 -5.66
C VAL A 47 -4.74 -3.43 -4.15
N VAL A 48 -3.75 -2.65 -3.74
CA VAL A 48 -3.28 -2.54 -2.36
C VAL A 48 -3.22 -1.08 -2.00
N THR A 49 -3.91 -0.70 -0.94
CA THR A 49 -3.75 0.61 -0.33
C THR A 49 -2.95 0.46 0.95
N LEU A 50 -1.85 1.18 1.11
CA LEU A 50 -0.97 1.06 2.28
C LEU A 50 -0.33 2.40 2.63
N ARG A 51 -0.44 2.76 3.91
CA ARG A 51 0.08 4.02 4.46
C ARG A 51 0.72 3.82 5.82
N HIS A 52 1.56 4.77 6.18
CA HIS A 52 2.11 4.96 7.50
C HIS A 52 1.30 6.04 8.24
N GLU A 53 0.73 5.70 9.39
CA GLU A 53 -0.03 6.60 10.25
C GLU A 53 0.64 6.64 11.63
N GLY A 54 1.40 7.71 11.89
CA GLY A 54 2.15 7.88 13.13
C GLY A 54 3.24 6.84 13.35
N SER A 55 2.95 5.76 14.09
CA SER A 55 3.87 4.63 14.35
C SER A 55 3.33 3.30 13.84
N SER A 56 2.19 3.31 13.18
CA SER A 56 1.46 2.12 12.77
C SER A 56 1.27 2.14 11.26
N TYR A 57 1.03 0.96 10.70
CA TYR A 57 0.65 0.84 9.30
C TYR A 57 -0.85 0.58 9.21
N VAL A 58 -1.49 1.21 8.23
CA VAL A 58 -2.88 0.95 7.88
C VAL A 58 -2.97 0.61 6.42
N GLY A 59 -3.81 -0.37 6.08
CA GLY A 59 -3.98 -0.74 4.69
C GLY A 59 -5.18 -1.62 4.41
N GLU A 60 -5.31 -1.96 3.14
CA GLU A 60 -6.34 -2.80 2.56
C GLU A 60 -5.81 -3.47 1.29
N CYS A 61 -6.31 -4.65 0.98
CA CYS A 61 -6.03 -5.35 -0.26
C CYS A 61 -7.28 -6.09 -0.72
N ASP A 62 -7.57 -6.12 -2.02
CA ASP A 62 -8.76 -6.81 -2.54
C ASP A 62 -8.64 -8.34 -2.61
N CYS A 63 -7.47 -8.91 -2.28
CA CYS A 63 -7.27 -10.35 -2.37
C CYS A 63 -8.03 -11.14 -1.29
N ASP A 64 -8.39 -12.39 -1.62
CA ASP A 64 -9.06 -13.30 -0.69
C ASP A 64 -8.26 -13.57 0.59
N GLY A 65 -6.92 -13.56 0.49
CA GLY A 65 -6.03 -13.69 1.65
C GLY A 65 -6.24 -12.59 2.69
N PHE A 66 -6.52 -11.36 2.26
CA PHE A 66 -6.84 -10.26 3.17
C PHE A 66 -8.30 -10.32 3.65
N LYS A 67 -9.22 -10.69 2.75
CA LYS A 67 -10.66 -10.75 3.04
C LYS A 67 -11.03 -11.81 4.08
N PHE A 68 -10.37 -12.96 4.06
CA PHE A 68 -10.74 -14.12 4.88
C PHE A 68 -9.79 -14.41 6.05
N HIS A 69 -8.64 -13.74 6.12
CA HIS A 69 -7.69 -13.90 7.22
C HIS A 69 -7.44 -12.57 7.93
N SER A 70 -6.96 -12.65 9.18
CA SER A 70 -6.56 -11.48 9.94
C SER A 70 -5.08 -11.18 9.73
N GLY A 71 -4.75 -9.90 9.59
CA GLY A 71 -3.38 -9.43 9.40
C GLY A 71 -3.01 -9.16 7.94
N PRO A 72 -1.75 -8.75 7.68
CA PRO A 72 -1.31 -8.40 6.35
C PRO A 72 -1.20 -9.64 5.45
N CYS A 73 -1.81 -9.55 4.26
CA CYS A 73 -1.62 -10.55 3.21
C CYS A 73 -0.23 -10.42 2.56
N ALA A 74 0.14 -11.38 1.72
CA ALA A 74 1.41 -11.35 1.01
C ALA A 74 1.62 -10.09 0.14
N HIS A 75 0.57 -9.50 -0.43
CA HIS A 75 0.71 -8.25 -1.21
C HIS A 75 1.12 -7.06 -0.32
N LEU A 76 0.48 -6.92 0.84
CA LEU A 76 0.82 -5.89 1.84
C LEU A 76 2.24 -6.11 2.38
N CYS A 77 2.60 -7.36 2.69
CA CYS A 77 3.93 -7.72 3.14
C CYS A 77 5.00 -7.44 2.07
N THR A 78 4.67 -7.65 0.78
CA THR A 78 5.57 -7.35 -0.35
C THR A 78 5.87 -5.85 -0.44
N LEU A 79 4.85 -4.99 -0.38
CA LEU A 79 5.07 -3.53 -0.35
C LEU A 79 5.88 -3.08 0.86
N ARG A 80 5.58 -3.64 2.04
CA ARG A 80 6.31 -3.31 3.27
C ARG A 80 7.78 -3.68 3.17
N LYS A 81 8.10 -4.86 2.63
CA LYS A 81 9.48 -5.29 2.37
C LYS A 81 10.15 -4.42 1.32
N ALA A 82 9.45 -4.12 0.23
CA ALA A 82 9.96 -3.27 -0.85
C ALA A 82 10.39 -1.89 -0.33
N GLU A 83 9.57 -1.25 0.50
CA GLU A 83 9.94 0.00 1.15
C GLU A 83 11.19 -0.17 2.03
N PHE A 84 11.22 -1.22 2.86
CA PHE A 84 12.32 -1.44 3.82
C PHE A 84 13.68 -1.64 3.15
N ILE A 85 13.71 -2.26 1.97
CA ILE A 85 14.95 -2.52 1.22
C ILE A 85 15.23 -1.47 0.13
N ASP A 86 14.48 -0.36 0.09
CA ASP A 86 14.54 0.66 -0.97
C ASP A 86 14.40 0.06 -2.40
N ALA A 87 13.56 -0.96 -2.57
CA ALA A 87 13.24 -1.53 -3.87
C ALA A 87 12.50 -0.52 -4.76
N THR A 88 12.53 -0.76 -6.07
CA THR A 88 11.88 0.10 -7.07
C THR A 88 10.63 -0.54 -7.65
N ASP A 89 9.65 0.27 -8.00
CA ASP A 89 8.47 -0.13 -8.76
C ASP A 89 8.81 -0.36 -10.24
N VAL A 90 7.81 -0.71 -11.05
CA VAL A 90 7.96 -0.93 -12.50
C VAL A 90 8.41 0.30 -13.29
N ARG A 91 8.35 1.50 -12.70
CA ARG A 91 8.81 2.76 -13.31
C ARG A 91 10.25 3.10 -12.89
N GLY A 92 10.86 2.27 -12.04
CA GLY A 92 12.18 2.52 -11.47
C GLY A 92 12.17 3.53 -10.32
N GLU A 93 10.98 3.85 -9.79
CA GLU A 93 10.81 4.79 -8.69
C GLU A 93 10.83 4.01 -7.36
N ARG A 94 11.46 4.56 -6.31
CA ARG A 94 11.51 3.84 -5.03
C ARG A 94 10.12 3.66 -4.46
N VAL A 95 9.86 2.47 -3.92
CA VAL A 95 8.65 2.20 -3.16
C VAL A 95 8.72 2.98 -1.84
N ARG A 96 7.85 3.97 -1.70
CA ARG A 96 7.69 4.82 -0.51
C ARG A 96 6.24 4.77 -0.07
N LEU A 97 5.93 4.32 1.14
CA LEU A 97 4.53 4.36 1.58
C LEU A 97 4.16 5.79 1.96
N ALA A 98 2.94 6.19 1.61
CA ALA A 98 2.43 7.50 1.96
C ALA A 98 2.37 7.65 3.48
N ASP A 99 2.75 8.80 3.98
CA ASP A 99 2.63 9.18 5.39
C ASP A 99 1.50 10.19 5.64
N ASP A 100 1.33 10.58 6.90
CA ASP A 100 0.31 11.53 7.34
C ASP A 100 0.37 12.87 6.57
N ALA A 101 1.58 13.34 6.22
CA ALA A 101 1.76 14.62 5.53
C ALA A 101 1.35 14.53 4.06
N GLU A 102 1.76 13.47 3.35
CA GLU A 102 1.33 13.23 1.97
C GLU A 102 -0.19 13.02 1.87
N THR A 103 -0.77 12.31 2.85
CA THR A 103 -2.22 12.14 2.95
C THR A 103 -2.91 13.50 3.11
N ALA A 104 -2.41 14.35 4.02
CA ALA A 104 -3.00 15.67 4.25
C ALA A 104 -2.91 16.58 3.01
N ASP A 105 -1.77 16.60 2.33
CA ASP A 105 -1.56 17.39 1.10
C ASP A 105 -2.56 16.98 0.02
N HIS A 106 -2.66 15.68 -0.25
CA HIS A 106 -3.59 15.17 -1.25
C HIS A 106 -5.07 15.40 -0.88
N HIS A 107 -5.41 15.42 0.41
CA HIS A 107 -6.74 15.80 0.88
C HIS A 107 -7.04 17.29 0.60
N VAL A 108 -6.06 18.19 0.75
CA VAL A 108 -6.20 19.61 0.42
C VAL A 108 -6.34 19.79 -1.10
N GLU A 109 -5.53 19.12 -1.91
CA GLU A 109 -5.61 19.19 -3.37
C GLU A 109 -7.01 18.80 -3.90
N ARG A 110 -7.64 17.77 -3.31
CA ARG A 110 -9.03 17.40 -3.66
C ARG A 110 -10.07 18.42 -3.23
N ALA A 111 -9.90 19.06 -2.08
CA ALA A 111 -10.88 20.03 -1.55
C ALA A 111 -10.86 21.37 -2.31
N MET A 112 -9.77 21.70 -3.01
CA MET A 112 -9.61 22.96 -3.75
C MET A 112 -10.28 22.97 -5.14
N ALA A 113 -10.86 21.85 -5.60
CA ALA A 113 -11.47 21.75 -6.92
C ALA A 113 -12.91 22.33 -7.02
N ASP A 114 -13.57 22.60 -5.89
CA ASP A 114 -14.98 23.06 -5.84
C ASP A 114 -15.10 24.57 -5.55
N GLY A 115 -14.18 25.39 -6.06
CA GLY A 115 -14.19 26.86 -5.88
C GLY A 115 -15.27 27.58 -6.69
N GLY A 116 -16.55 27.32 -6.40
CA GLY A 116 -17.68 28.04 -6.98
C GLY A 116 -17.71 29.50 -6.52
N THR A 117 -17.24 30.43 -7.37
CA THR A 117 -17.44 31.87 -7.14
C THR A 117 -18.87 32.24 -7.53
N GLU A 118 -19.76 32.41 -6.55
CA GLU A 118 -21.02 33.13 -6.75
C GLU A 118 -20.73 34.63 -6.93
N VAL A 119 -20.69 35.09 -8.19
CA VAL A 119 -20.83 36.51 -8.52
C VAL A 119 -22.26 36.95 -8.21
N ARG A 120 -22.46 37.59 -7.06
CA ARG A 120 -23.72 38.28 -6.74
C ARG A 120 -23.65 39.71 -7.28
N ARG A 121 -24.57 39.99 -8.21
CA ARG A 121 -24.91 41.31 -8.76
C ARG A 121 -25.68 42.15 -7.76
#